data_AF-A0A1Q9DRA0-F1
#
_entry.id   AF-A0A1Q9DRA0-F1
#
_cell.length_a   1.000
_cell.length_b   1.000
_cell.length_c   1.000
_cell.angle_alpha   90.00
_cell.angle_beta   90.00
_cell.angle_gamma   90.00
#
_symmetry.space_group_name_H-M   'P 1'
#
loop_
_entity.id
_entity.type
_entity.pdbx_description
1 polymer ?
#
loop_
_entity_poly.entity_id
_entity_poly.type
_entity_poly.pdbx_seq_one_letter_code
_entity_poly.pdbx_strand_id
1 'polypeptide(L)'
;MLRSGEWESEKGDIEDFVAFLMHQCLMYSVLTSMNFFKYYIHGKVFSRWQQHTRFTLYCHARKNLVRRLFLAKPLFVGPLIKICSLMREVESVKVVNIGSNVYNLADFDREQATVRSASCAQKELEMLHDQTVAAMDKLVQVVGQATEPQSHEPPQGTMRPRMKSMVQEKKEASDSARRHRLAVHDNQMLGDCVRLVDYMFQACLVKVVINASVEFFNRVDSSTKMFSISVAYGEKTMVFDPSLDQFLEMLTKLWRSSVQVVNGILSLLSSPHYVKHLSSSTGSTQTVESILHHNRQFNHYTAAVREKIFTDITNAQKFSDKHFELFRRIHDYGNNWDEEAYLSSTTSHEELASDMGRMREFQADLDKYKPHHNVGIIVVDGRTLRASLQPVPERGLAAMKKALTDIARRKCQGVLQRFDHANKILDERPKSLTAYADYVKDPSDTD
;
A
#
# COMPACT_ATOMS: atom_id res chain seq x y z
N MET A 1 -5.70 -47.16 -110.12
CA MET A 1 -4.63 -46.14 -110.02
C MET A 1 -4.87 -45.19 -108.84
N LEU A 2 -5.27 -45.71 -107.66
CA LEU A 2 -5.62 -44.91 -106.46
C LEU A 2 -5.21 -45.66 -105.18
N ARG A 3 -3.95 -46.08 -105.07
CA ARG A 3 -3.42 -46.73 -103.85
C ARG A 3 -1.95 -46.40 -103.56
N SER A 4 -1.41 -45.31 -104.14
CA SER A 4 -0.04 -44.86 -103.80
C SER A 4 -0.02 -43.60 -102.91
N GLY A 5 -1.13 -42.87 -102.75
CA GLY A 5 -1.16 -41.60 -102.00
C GLY A 5 -1.48 -41.70 -100.51
N GLU A 6 -2.23 -42.72 -100.06
CA GLU A 6 -2.62 -42.86 -98.63
C GLU A 6 -1.47 -43.41 -97.76
N TRP A 7 -0.56 -44.20 -98.35
CA TRP A 7 0.56 -44.80 -97.63
C TRP A 7 1.70 -43.82 -97.31
N GLU A 8 1.76 -42.67 -97.98
CA GLU A 8 2.75 -41.62 -97.69
C GLU A 8 2.28 -40.67 -96.58
N SER A 9 0.97 -40.42 -96.47
CA SER A 9 0.39 -39.59 -95.38
C SER A 9 0.37 -40.33 -94.04
N GLU A 10 0.03 -41.62 -94.02
CA GLU A 10 0.01 -42.44 -92.81
C GLU A 10 1.43 -42.74 -92.28
N LYS A 11 2.43 -42.79 -93.17
CA LYS A 11 3.85 -42.86 -92.78
C LYS A 11 4.34 -41.57 -92.13
N GLY A 12 3.93 -40.40 -92.63
CA GLY A 12 4.30 -39.10 -92.05
C GLY A 12 3.80 -38.93 -90.61
N ASP A 13 2.55 -39.33 -90.33
CA ASP A 13 1.96 -39.24 -88.98
C ASP A 13 2.63 -40.19 -87.97
N ILE A 14 3.07 -41.38 -88.42
CA ILE A 14 3.80 -42.33 -87.57
C ILE A 14 5.22 -41.83 -87.30
N GLU A 15 5.90 -41.27 -88.31
CA GLU A 15 7.23 -40.68 -88.16
C GLU A 15 7.21 -39.46 -87.23
N ASP A 16 6.19 -38.61 -87.32
CA ASP A 16 6.00 -37.45 -86.42
C ASP A 16 5.66 -37.86 -84.99
N PHE A 17 4.83 -38.91 -84.80
CA PHE A 17 4.55 -39.45 -83.47
C PHE A 17 5.79 -40.09 -82.82
N VAL A 18 6.58 -40.84 -83.60
CA VAL A 18 7.86 -41.40 -83.13
C VAL A 18 8.86 -40.29 -82.81
N ALA A 19 8.94 -39.24 -83.63
CA ALA A 19 9.77 -38.08 -83.38
C ALA A 19 9.36 -37.33 -82.09
N PHE A 20 8.05 -37.18 -81.85
CA PHE A 20 7.52 -36.59 -80.62
C PHE A 20 7.85 -37.44 -79.38
N LEU A 21 7.67 -38.76 -79.45
CA LEU A 21 8.06 -39.69 -78.37
C LEU A 21 9.56 -39.67 -78.12
N MET A 22 10.38 -39.68 -79.18
CA MET A 22 11.84 -39.57 -79.06
C MET A 22 12.26 -38.24 -78.44
N HIS A 23 11.62 -37.14 -78.82
CA HIS A 23 11.87 -35.82 -78.23
C HIS A 23 11.49 -35.80 -76.74
N GLN A 24 10.34 -36.35 -76.37
CA GLN A 24 9.91 -36.47 -74.98
C GLN A 24 10.84 -37.38 -74.16
N CYS A 25 11.25 -38.53 -74.71
CA CYS A 25 12.20 -39.44 -74.07
C CYS A 25 13.59 -38.80 -73.91
N LEU A 26 14.05 -38.04 -74.91
CA LEU A 26 15.30 -37.29 -74.85
C LEU A 26 15.22 -36.18 -73.81
N MET A 27 14.15 -35.38 -73.80
CA MET A 27 13.92 -34.35 -72.79
C MET A 27 13.82 -34.93 -71.39
N TYR A 28 13.14 -36.06 -71.22
CA TYR A 28 13.09 -36.79 -69.95
C TYR A 28 14.48 -37.30 -69.53
N SER A 29 15.25 -37.87 -70.45
CA SER A 29 16.63 -38.33 -70.20
C SER A 29 17.55 -37.17 -69.83
N VAL A 30 17.48 -36.04 -70.55
CA VAL A 30 18.26 -34.83 -70.28
C VAL A 30 17.88 -34.26 -68.93
N LEU A 31 16.59 -34.04 -68.66
CA LEU A 31 16.12 -33.51 -67.38
C LEU A 31 16.50 -34.41 -66.21
N THR A 32 16.36 -35.74 -66.34
CA THR A 32 16.75 -36.69 -65.28
C THR A 32 18.27 -36.88 -65.13
N SER A 33 19.05 -36.60 -66.18
CA SER A 33 20.51 -36.61 -66.16
C SER A 33 21.13 -35.35 -65.53
N MET A 34 20.41 -34.22 -65.52
CA MET A 34 20.85 -33.00 -64.83
C MET A 34 21.02 -33.28 -63.34
N ASN A 35 22.19 -32.93 -62.79
CA ASN A 35 22.54 -33.16 -61.38
C ASN A 35 21.44 -32.67 -60.41
N PHE A 36 20.78 -31.55 -60.73
CA PHE A 36 19.67 -31.05 -59.93
C PHE A 36 18.56 -32.09 -59.76
N PHE A 37 17.93 -32.59 -60.84
CA PHE A 37 16.82 -33.54 -60.75
C PHE A 37 17.27 -34.94 -60.31
N LYS A 38 18.48 -35.35 -60.72
CA LYS A 38 19.11 -36.61 -60.29
C LYS A 38 19.22 -36.68 -58.77
N TYR A 39 19.67 -35.59 -58.13
CA TYR A 39 19.82 -35.53 -56.67
C TYR A 39 18.61 -34.92 -55.95
N TYR A 40 17.65 -34.33 -56.66
CA TYR A 40 16.48 -33.69 -56.06
C TYR A 40 15.63 -34.68 -55.25
N ILE A 41 15.38 -35.89 -55.78
CA ILE A 41 14.63 -36.94 -55.07
C ILE A 41 15.43 -37.40 -53.84
N HIS A 42 16.74 -37.62 -53.98
CA HIS A 42 17.61 -38.00 -52.86
C HIS A 42 17.64 -36.92 -51.77
N GLY A 43 17.78 -35.65 -52.14
CA GLY A 43 17.75 -34.50 -51.23
C GLY A 43 16.38 -34.30 -50.56
N LYS A 44 15.28 -34.51 -51.29
CA LYS A 44 13.92 -34.44 -50.76
C LYS A 44 13.64 -35.57 -49.76
N VAL A 45 14.03 -36.81 -50.09
CA VAL A 45 13.91 -37.96 -49.20
C VAL A 45 14.80 -37.80 -47.97
N PHE A 46 16.04 -37.37 -48.14
CA PHE A 46 16.97 -37.09 -47.03
C PHE A 46 16.46 -35.98 -46.12
N SER A 47 15.95 -34.88 -46.69
CA SER A 47 15.36 -33.78 -45.90
C SER A 47 14.15 -34.25 -45.12
N ARG A 48 13.27 -35.05 -45.73
CA ARG A 48 12.09 -35.63 -45.05
C ARG A 48 12.51 -36.61 -43.95
N TRP A 49 13.52 -37.44 -44.19
CA TRP A 49 14.10 -38.33 -43.18
C TRP A 49 14.72 -37.52 -42.02
N GLN A 50 15.51 -36.48 -42.32
CA GLN A 50 16.13 -35.63 -41.30
C GLN A 50 15.08 -34.93 -40.44
N GLN A 51 14.03 -34.38 -41.06
CA GLN A 51 12.89 -33.79 -40.35
C GLN A 51 12.19 -34.83 -39.47
N HIS A 52 11.94 -36.03 -39.99
CA HIS A 52 11.30 -37.12 -39.23
C HIS A 52 12.15 -37.59 -38.05
N THR A 53 13.47 -37.71 -38.23
CA THR A 53 14.42 -38.06 -37.16
C THR A 53 14.43 -37.00 -36.07
N ARG A 54 14.52 -35.71 -36.44
CA ARG A 54 14.44 -34.60 -35.48
C ARG A 54 13.11 -34.59 -34.73
N PHE A 55 12.01 -34.80 -35.44
CA PHE A 55 10.68 -34.89 -34.82
C PHE A 55 10.58 -36.08 -33.87
N THR A 56 11.13 -37.23 -34.23
CA THR A 56 11.18 -38.42 -33.38
C THR A 56 11.98 -38.18 -32.10
N LEU A 57 13.16 -37.56 -32.22
CA LEU A 57 13.98 -37.15 -31.07
C LEU A 57 13.21 -36.16 -30.18
N TYR A 58 12.55 -35.16 -30.76
CA TYR A 58 11.70 -34.23 -30.03
C TYR A 58 10.56 -34.96 -29.30
N CYS A 59 9.87 -35.88 -29.96
CA CYS A 59 8.81 -36.68 -29.33
C CYS A 59 9.35 -37.55 -28.18
N HIS A 60 10.55 -38.12 -28.31
CA HIS A 60 11.19 -38.89 -27.25
C HIS A 60 11.55 -37.99 -26.06
N ALA A 61 12.19 -36.84 -26.31
CA ALA A 61 12.52 -35.85 -25.29
C ALA A 61 11.25 -35.36 -24.57
N ARG A 62 10.19 -35.01 -25.32
CA ARG A 62 8.90 -34.59 -24.77
C ARG A 62 8.25 -35.67 -23.92
N LYS A 63 8.24 -36.93 -24.37
CA LYS A 63 7.73 -38.06 -23.58
C LYS A 63 8.53 -38.27 -22.29
N ASN A 64 9.85 -38.11 -22.34
CA ASN A 64 10.71 -38.21 -21.17
C ASN A 64 10.47 -37.06 -20.17
N LEU A 65 10.29 -35.83 -20.67
CA LEU A 65 10.02 -34.66 -19.84
C LEU A 65 8.64 -34.77 -19.15
N VAL A 66 7.59 -35.14 -19.88
CA VAL A 66 6.25 -35.39 -19.31
C VAL A 66 6.27 -36.50 -18.26
N ARG A 67 7.19 -37.47 -18.37
CA ARG A 67 7.32 -38.50 -17.34
C ARG A 67 8.00 -37.98 -16.08
N ARG A 68 9.00 -37.11 -16.20
CA ARG A 68 9.89 -36.68 -15.11
C ARG A 68 9.53 -35.35 -14.46
N LEU A 69 8.69 -34.53 -15.09
CA LEU A 69 8.33 -33.21 -14.59
C LEU A 69 6.82 -33.15 -14.33
N PHE A 70 6.43 -32.91 -13.08
CA PHE A 70 5.02 -32.79 -12.72
C PHE A 70 4.34 -31.59 -13.42
N LEU A 71 5.06 -30.50 -13.68
CA LEU A 71 4.55 -29.34 -14.44
C LEU A 71 4.10 -29.69 -15.87
N ALA A 72 4.58 -30.79 -16.43
CA ALA A 72 4.21 -31.24 -17.77
C ALA A 72 3.13 -32.35 -17.76
N LYS A 73 2.70 -32.80 -16.58
CA LYS A 73 1.68 -33.85 -16.41
C LYS A 73 0.29 -33.23 -16.30
N PRO A 74 -0.68 -33.63 -17.14
CA PRO A 74 -2.05 -33.11 -17.09
C PRO A 74 -2.72 -33.19 -15.71
N LEU A 75 -2.35 -34.22 -14.92
CA LEU A 75 -2.84 -34.44 -13.56
C LEU A 75 -2.56 -33.26 -12.61
N PHE A 76 -1.39 -32.62 -12.74
CA PHE A 76 -0.95 -31.54 -11.86
C PHE A 76 -1.25 -30.16 -12.45
N VAL A 77 -1.27 -30.03 -13.78
CA VAL A 77 -1.44 -28.74 -14.47
C VAL A 77 -2.75 -28.06 -14.10
N GLY A 78 -3.87 -28.78 -14.08
CA GLY A 78 -5.18 -28.20 -13.74
C GLY A 78 -5.20 -27.57 -12.33
N PRO A 79 -4.87 -28.34 -11.27
CA PRO A 79 -4.74 -27.81 -9.91
C PRO A 79 -3.72 -26.66 -9.79
N LEU A 80 -2.57 -26.76 -10.46
CA LEU A 80 -1.54 -25.72 -10.42
C LEU A 80 -2.00 -24.41 -11.05
N ILE A 81 -2.77 -24.46 -12.15
CA ILE A 81 -3.36 -23.24 -12.74
C ILE A 81 -4.32 -22.56 -11.76
N LYS A 82 -5.16 -23.34 -11.07
CA LYS A 82 -6.05 -22.82 -10.02
C LYS A 82 -5.26 -22.22 -8.86
N ILE A 83 -4.18 -22.86 -8.44
CA ILE A 83 -3.31 -22.32 -7.39
C ILE A 83 -2.65 -21.03 -7.86
N CYS A 84 -2.18 -20.96 -9.11
CA CYS A 84 -1.61 -19.73 -9.66
C CYS A 84 -2.61 -18.57 -9.70
N SER A 85 -3.92 -18.81 -9.90
CA SER A 85 -4.92 -17.74 -9.79
C SER A 85 -5.09 -17.29 -8.35
N LEU A 86 -5.16 -18.24 -7.41
CA LEU A 86 -5.20 -17.94 -5.96
C LEU A 86 -3.97 -17.14 -5.51
N MET A 87 -2.78 -17.46 -6.00
CA MET A 87 -1.56 -16.70 -5.69
C MET A 87 -1.67 -15.22 -6.10
N ARG A 88 -2.30 -14.92 -7.24
CA ARG A 88 -2.53 -13.53 -7.67
C ARG A 88 -3.53 -12.82 -6.78
N GLU A 89 -4.56 -13.53 -6.32
CA GLU A 89 -5.52 -12.99 -5.35
C GLU A 89 -4.82 -12.69 -4.01
N VAL A 90 -3.94 -13.58 -3.52
CA VAL A 90 -3.12 -13.34 -2.33
C VAL A 90 -2.25 -12.10 -2.50
N GLU A 91 -1.57 -11.94 -3.63
CA GLU A 91 -0.74 -10.75 -3.91
C GLU A 91 -1.54 -9.44 -3.95
N SER A 92 -2.86 -9.51 -4.18
CA SER A 92 -3.73 -8.33 -4.25
C SER A 92 -4.27 -7.86 -2.89
N VAL A 93 -4.12 -8.67 -1.83
CA VAL A 93 -4.59 -8.34 -0.49
C VAL A 93 -3.81 -7.15 0.07
N LYS A 94 -4.53 -6.16 0.60
CA LYS A 94 -3.95 -4.94 1.17
C LYS A 94 -3.82 -5.04 2.69
N VAL A 95 -2.58 -4.95 3.18
CA VAL A 95 -2.27 -4.93 4.64
C VAL A 95 -2.07 -3.52 5.19
N VAL A 96 -1.93 -2.52 4.31
CA VAL A 96 -1.85 -1.10 4.61
C VAL A 96 -2.76 -0.38 3.63
N ASN A 97 -3.57 0.56 4.10
CA ASN A 97 -4.43 1.38 3.24
C ASN A 97 -4.04 2.84 3.36
N ILE A 98 -3.79 3.50 2.23
CA ILE A 98 -3.38 4.91 2.26
C ILE A 98 -4.25 5.70 1.31
N GLY A 99 -5.19 6.45 1.89
CA GLY A 99 -6.08 7.31 1.14
C GLY A 99 -5.45 8.64 0.72
N SER A 100 -6.26 9.44 0.02
CA SER A 100 -5.92 10.81 -0.38
C SER A 100 -6.13 11.85 0.72
N ASN A 101 -6.72 11.45 1.84
CA ASN A 101 -7.12 12.36 2.91
C ASN A 101 -5.92 12.83 3.74
N VAL A 102 -6.10 13.95 4.43
CA VAL A 102 -5.16 14.38 5.48
C VAL A 102 -5.60 13.71 6.78
N TYR A 103 -4.68 13.03 7.43
CA TYR A 103 -4.92 12.20 8.58
C TYR A 103 -4.51 12.89 9.88
N ASN A 104 -5.31 12.74 10.92
CA ASN A 104 -4.77 12.75 12.28
C ASN A 104 -4.04 11.42 12.50
N LEU A 105 -2.91 11.42 13.22
CA LEU A 105 -2.13 10.20 13.48
C LEU A 105 -2.95 9.10 14.16
N ALA A 106 -3.82 9.45 15.12
CA ALA A 106 -4.67 8.50 15.82
C ALA A 106 -5.73 7.87 14.90
N ASP A 107 -6.31 8.67 14.00
CA ASP A 107 -7.25 8.19 13.00
C ASP A 107 -6.57 7.26 11.99
N PHE A 108 -5.36 7.61 11.57
CA PHE A 108 -4.54 6.76 10.71
C PHE A 108 -4.24 5.42 11.39
N ASP A 109 -3.73 5.41 12.63
CA ASP A 109 -3.42 4.16 13.36
C ASP A 109 -4.66 3.27 13.49
N ARG A 110 -5.83 3.86 13.80
CA ARG A 110 -7.10 3.15 13.89
C ARG A 110 -7.56 2.57 12.55
N GLU A 111 -7.46 3.32 11.47
CA GLU A 111 -7.78 2.81 10.12
C GLU A 111 -6.85 1.65 9.76
N GLN A 112 -5.54 1.80 10.00
CA GLN A 112 -4.55 0.77 9.73
C GLN A 112 -4.80 -0.50 10.55
N ALA A 113 -5.16 -0.36 11.83
CA ALA A 113 -5.53 -1.50 12.68
C ALA A 113 -6.79 -2.22 12.17
N THR A 114 -7.76 -1.47 11.64
CA THR A 114 -9.00 -2.03 11.07
C THR A 114 -8.72 -2.84 9.80
N VAL A 115 -7.91 -2.31 8.89
CA VAL A 115 -7.50 -2.99 7.64
C VAL A 115 -6.83 -4.32 7.93
N ARG A 116 -6.02 -4.40 8.99
CA ARG A 116 -5.31 -5.63 9.40
C ARG A 116 -6.11 -6.57 10.29
N SER A 117 -7.26 -6.14 10.78
CA SER A 117 -8.04 -6.93 11.74
C SER A 117 -8.48 -8.29 11.18
N ALA A 118 -8.88 -9.19 12.09
CA ALA A 118 -9.45 -10.50 11.78
C ALA A 118 -10.76 -10.44 10.95
N SER A 119 -11.28 -9.27 10.63
CA SER A 119 -12.44 -9.11 9.74
C SER A 119 -12.07 -8.65 8.34
N CYS A 120 -10.81 -8.29 8.09
CA CYS A 120 -10.32 -7.73 6.83
C CYS A 120 -9.16 -8.57 6.29
N ALA A 121 -7.95 -8.01 6.18
CA ALA A 121 -6.83 -8.66 5.49
C ALA A 121 -6.47 -10.05 6.07
N GLN A 122 -6.49 -10.20 7.40
CA GLN A 122 -6.15 -11.49 8.03
C GLN A 122 -7.13 -12.60 7.60
N LYS A 123 -8.44 -12.33 7.65
CA LYS A 123 -9.46 -13.30 7.25
C LYS A 123 -9.44 -13.61 5.76
N GLU A 124 -9.15 -12.61 4.94
CA GLU A 124 -9.01 -12.81 3.49
C GLU A 124 -7.82 -13.73 3.17
N LEU A 125 -6.67 -13.52 3.83
CA LEU A 125 -5.50 -14.38 3.69
C LEU A 125 -5.75 -15.81 4.20
N GLU A 126 -6.42 -15.96 5.35
CA GLU A 126 -6.82 -17.27 5.90
C GLU A 126 -7.77 -18.00 4.92
N MET A 127 -8.76 -17.31 4.37
CA MET A 127 -9.67 -17.87 3.37
C MET A 127 -8.93 -18.33 2.11
N LEU A 128 -8.01 -17.52 1.57
CA LEU A 128 -7.22 -17.88 0.39
C LEU A 128 -6.26 -19.03 0.67
N HIS A 129 -5.73 -19.10 1.90
CA HIS A 129 -4.94 -20.23 2.36
C HIS A 129 -5.79 -21.52 2.37
N ASP A 130 -6.99 -21.49 2.96
CA ASP A 130 -7.90 -22.64 3.01
C ASP A 130 -8.31 -23.11 1.61
N GLN A 131 -8.55 -22.19 0.68
CA GLN A 131 -8.82 -22.53 -0.72
C GLN A 131 -7.63 -23.21 -1.41
N THR A 132 -6.41 -22.80 -1.07
CA THR A 132 -5.18 -23.41 -1.55
C THR A 132 -5.01 -24.82 -0.98
N VAL A 133 -5.23 -24.98 0.33
CA VAL A 133 -5.24 -26.28 1.03
C VAL A 133 -6.27 -27.21 0.38
N ALA A 134 -7.50 -26.76 0.16
CA ALA A 134 -8.55 -27.57 -0.47
C ALA A 134 -8.18 -28.00 -1.90
N ALA A 135 -7.53 -27.14 -2.68
CA ALA A 135 -7.04 -27.49 -4.01
C ALA A 135 -5.93 -28.56 -3.95
N MET A 136 -5.03 -28.46 -2.95
CA MET A 136 -3.97 -29.43 -2.71
C MET A 136 -4.50 -30.76 -2.19
N ASP A 137 -5.45 -30.76 -1.25
CA ASP A 137 -6.06 -31.99 -0.73
C ASP A 137 -6.79 -32.77 -1.82
N LYS A 138 -7.49 -32.06 -2.72
CA LYS A 138 -8.10 -32.68 -3.89
C LYS A 138 -7.05 -33.33 -4.81
N LEU A 139 -5.90 -32.67 -5.02
CA LEU A 139 -4.80 -33.25 -5.80
C LEU A 139 -4.22 -34.49 -5.10
N VAL A 140 -3.96 -34.42 -3.80
CA VAL A 140 -3.46 -35.54 -2.99
C VAL A 140 -4.43 -36.73 -3.06
N GLN A 141 -5.74 -36.47 -2.94
CA GLN A 141 -6.77 -37.50 -3.02
C GLN A 141 -6.78 -38.18 -4.40
N VAL A 142 -6.76 -37.40 -5.49
CA VAL A 142 -6.76 -37.94 -6.86
C VAL A 142 -5.51 -38.77 -7.14
N VAL A 143 -4.34 -38.31 -6.70
CA VAL A 143 -3.08 -39.05 -6.83
C VAL A 143 -3.08 -40.31 -5.95
N GLY A 144 -3.62 -40.22 -4.74
CA GLY A 144 -3.77 -41.35 -3.81
C GLY A 144 -4.66 -42.46 -4.38
N GLN A 145 -5.87 -42.11 -4.83
CA GLN A 145 -6.82 -43.03 -5.45
C GLN A 145 -6.27 -43.71 -6.71
N ALA A 146 -5.44 -43.01 -7.49
CA ALA A 146 -4.77 -43.59 -8.65
C ALA A 146 -3.67 -44.59 -8.26
N THR A 147 -3.10 -44.47 -7.05
CA THR A 147 -2.01 -45.31 -6.54
C THR A 147 -2.54 -46.59 -5.89
N GLU A 148 -3.75 -46.57 -5.32
CA GLU A 148 -4.38 -47.75 -4.73
C GLU A 148 -4.62 -48.85 -5.78
N PRO A 149 -4.22 -50.11 -5.50
CA PRO A 149 -4.53 -51.21 -6.38
C PRO A 149 -6.05 -51.41 -6.40
N GLN A 150 -6.67 -51.32 -7.58
CA GLN A 150 -8.09 -51.65 -7.73
C GLN A 150 -8.30 -53.11 -7.36
N SER A 151 -8.78 -53.37 -6.14
CA SER A 151 -9.35 -54.64 -5.75
C SER A 151 -10.61 -54.85 -6.59
N HIS A 152 -10.49 -55.64 -7.65
CA HIS A 152 -11.64 -56.21 -8.34
C HIS A 152 -12.31 -57.24 -7.41
N GLU A 153 -13.05 -56.77 -6.41
CA GLU A 153 -14.13 -57.59 -5.86
C GLU A 153 -15.26 -57.56 -6.90
N PRO A 154 -15.63 -58.70 -7.50
CA PRO A 154 -16.75 -58.72 -8.43
C PRO A 154 -18.02 -58.32 -7.68
N PRO A 155 -18.88 -57.45 -8.24
CA PRO A 155 -20.14 -57.10 -7.62
C PRO A 155 -20.94 -58.38 -7.40
N GLN A 156 -21.26 -58.67 -6.13
CA GLN A 156 -22.10 -59.79 -5.75
C GLN A 156 -23.43 -59.66 -6.51
N GLY A 157 -23.67 -60.56 -7.46
CA GLY A 157 -24.99 -60.73 -8.09
C GLY A 157 -25.10 -60.56 -9.60
N THR A 158 -24.03 -60.34 -10.36
CA THR A 158 -24.12 -60.33 -11.85
C THR A 158 -23.41 -61.52 -12.46
N MET A 159 -24.10 -62.21 -13.39
CA MET A 159 -23.59 -63.38 -14.11
C MET A 159 -22.17 -63.12 -14.64
N ARG A 160 -21.27 -64.09 -14.42
CA ARG A 160 -19.90 -64.04 -14.95
C ARG A 160 -19.92 -63.67 -16.44
N PRO A 161 -19.30 -62.56 -16.85
CA PRO A 161 -19.19 -62.27 -18.27
C PRO A 161 -18.37 -63.37 -18.95
N ARG A 162 -18.82 -63.76 -20.14
CA ARG A 162 -18.20 -64.71 -21.07
C ARG A 162 -16.66 -64.64 -20.99
N MET A 163 -16.01 -65.79 -20.75
CA MET A 163 -14.55 -65.89 -20.50
C MET A 163 -13.74 -65.00 -21.46
N LYS A 164 -13.02 -64.03 -20.91
CA LYS A 164 -12.09 -63.18 -21.67
C LYS A 164 -10.97 -64.06 -22.25
N SER A 165 -10.48 -63.73 -23.44
CA SER A 165 -9.34 -64.42 -24.03
C SER A 165 -8.07 -64.22 -23.18
N MET A 166 -7.28 -65.27 -22.98
CA MET A 166 -6.02 -65.24 -22.20
C MET A 166 -5.05 -64.14 -22.67
N VAL A 167 -5.04 -63.84 -23.98
CA VAL A 167 -4.22 -62.74 -24.55
C VAL A 167 -4.74 -61.37 -24.10
N GLN A 168 -6.06 -61.21 -24.03
CA GLN A 168 -6.70 -59.99 -23.57
C GLN A 168 -6.48 -59.79 -22.07
N GLU A 169 -6.58 -60.85 -21.27
CA GLU A 169 -6.31 -60.81 -19.83
C GLU A 169 -4.84 -60.46 -19.55
N LYS A 170 -3.89 -61.06 -20.27
CA LYS A 170 -2.46 -60.72 -20.16
C LYS A 170 -2.17 -59.27 -20.55
N LYS A 171 -2.86 -58.74 -21.58
CA LYS A 171 -2.72 -57.34 -22.00
C LYS A 171 -3.33 -56.38 -20.98
N GLU A 172 -4.52 -56.67 -20.46
CA GLU A 172 -5.18 -55.91 -19.40
C GLU A 172 -4.33 -55.88 -18.12
N ALA A 173 -3.75 -57.02 -17.71
CA ALA A 173 -2.84 -57.12 -16.57
C ALA A 173 -1.56 -56.30 -16.77
N SER A 174 -0.94 -56.38 -17.96
CA SER A 174 0.26 -55.59 -18.31
C SER A 174 -0.04 -54.08 -18.32
N ASP A 175 -1.17 -53.68 -18.89
CA ASP A 175 -1.58 -52.27 -18.93
C ASP A 175 -1.91 -51.74 -17.52
N SER A 176 -2.58 -52.55 -16.69
CA SER A 176 -2.85 -52.20 -15.29
C SER A 176 -1.58 -52.09 -14.46
N ALA A 177 -0.62 -53.01 -14.61
CA ALA A 177 0.69 -52.91 -13.96
C ALA A 177 1.46 -51.65 -14.40
N ARG A 178 1.37 -51.28 -15.68
CA ARG A 178 1.97 -50.05 -16.20
C ARG A 178 1.30 -48.79 -15.62
N ARG A 179 -0.03 -48.77 -15.51
CA ARG A 179 -0.77 -47.66 -14.88
C ARG A 179 -0.40 -47.49 -13.41
N HIS A 180 -0.34 -48.60 -12.67
CA HIS A 180 0.07 -48.58 -11.26
C HIS A 180 1.49 -48.05 -11.07
N ARG A 181 2.47 -48.50 -11.88
CA ARG A 181 3.84 -47.95 -11.85
C ARG A 181 3.89 -46.44 -12.12
N LEU A 182 3.05 -45.95 -13.04
CA LEU A 182 2.97 -44.52 -13.34
C LEU A 182 2.35 -43.75 -12.16
N ALA A 183 1.29 -44.29 -11.53
CA ALA A 183 0.66 -43.68 -10.37
C ALA A 183 1.59 -43.61 -9.15
N VAL A 184 2.36 -44.67 -8.86
CA VAL A 184 3.38 -44.65 -7.81
C VAL A 184 4.43 -43.56 -8.07
N HIS A 185 4.87 -43.42 -9.33
CA HIS A 185 5.81 -42.38 -9.70
C HIS A 185 5.21 -40.97 -9.59
N ASP A 186 3.93 -40.80 -9.91
CA ASP A 186 3.22 -39.53 -9.73
C ASP A 186 3.05 -39.19 -8.23
N ASN A 187 2.83 -40.20 -7.38
CA ASN A 187 2.79 -40.06 -5.93
C ASN A 187 4.13 -39.56 -5.36
N GLN A 188 5.25 -40.05 -5.87
CA GLN A 188 6.59 -39.61 -5.47
C GLN A 188 6.85 -38.12 -5.80
N MET A 189 6.19 -37.56 -6.82
CA MET A 189 6.32 -36.15 -7.19
C MET A 189 5.47 -35.20 -6.34
N LEU A 190 4.56 -35.74 -5.54
CA LEU A 190 3.61 -34.94 -4.77
C LEU A 190 4.32 -34.08 -3.71
N GLY A 191 5.39 -34.58 -3.10
CA GLY A 191 6.20 -33.81 -2.15
C GLY A 191 6.82 -32.56 -2.76
N ASP A 192 7.40 -32.66 -3.96
CA ASP A 192 7.97 -31.53 -4.68
C ASP A 192 6.89 -30.52 -5.11
N CYS A 193 5.71 -31.01 -5.50
CA CYS A 193 4.57 -30.16 -5.81
C CYS A 193 4.09 -29.38 -4.59
N VAL A 194 3.96 -30.03 -3.41
CA VAL A 194 3.59 -29.33 -2.17
C VAL A 194 4.61 -28.26 -1.83
N ARG A 195 5.92 -28.57 -1.90
CA ARG A 195 6.99 -27.59 -1.62
C ARG A 195 6.90 -26.39 -2.54
N LEU A 196 6.70 -26.61 -3.83
CA LEU A 196 6.56 -25.53 -4.79
C LEU A 196 5.38 -24.62 -4.43
N VAL A 197 4.22 -25.21 -4.13
CA VAL A 197 3.01 -24.46 -3.80
C VAL A 197 3.18 -23.68 -2.50
N ASP A 198 3.79 -24.27 -1.48
CA ASP A 198 4.11 -23.58 -0.23
C ASP A 198 5.05 -22.39 -0.49
N TYR A 199 6.14 -22.59 -1.21
CA TYR A 199 7.08 -21.51 -1.55
C TYR A 199 6.43 -20.40 -2.38
N MET A 200 5.54 -20.74 -3.31
CA MET A 200 4.76 -19.76 -4.05
C MET A 200 3.88 -18.94 -3.11
N PHE A 201 3.15 -19.59 -2.20
CA PHE A 201 2.27 -18.92 -1.25
C PHE A 201 3.06 -18.00 -0.30
N GLN A 202 4.13 -18.51 0.30
CA GLN A 202 5.01 -17.74 1.18
C GLN A 202 5.65 -16.56 0.45
N ALA A 203 6.05 -16.72 -0.81
CA ALA A 203 6.58 -15.63 -1.63
C ALA A 203 5.51 -14.55 -1.90
N CYS A 204 4.26 -14.93 -2.14
CA CYS A 204 3.16 -13.97 -2.29
C CYS A 204 2.91 -13.19 -1.00
N LEU A 205 2.92 -13.85 0.17
CA LEU A 205 2.82 -13.18 1.47
C LEU A 205 3.94 -12.14 1.70
N VAL A 206 5.18 -12.50 1.36
CA VAL A 206 6.33 -11.57 1.42
C VAL A 206 6.08 -10.37 0.49
N LYS A 207 5.61 -10.61 -0.74
CA LYS A 207 5.32 -9.54 -1.71
C LYS A 207 4.23 -8.59 -1.24
N VAL A 208 3.19 -9.07 -0.55
CA VAL A 208 2.11 -8.22 -0.02
C VAL A 208 2.69 -7.11 0.87
N VAL A 209 3.62 -7.46 1.77
CA VAL A 209 4.26 -6.48 2.67
C VAL A 209 5.26 -5.58 1.94
N ILE A 210 6.03 -6.12 1.00
CA ILE A 210 6.93 -5.31 0.17
C ILE A 210 6.15 -4.29 -0.65
N ASN A 211 5.09 -4.70 -1.33
CA ASN A 211 4.24 -3.83 -2.12
C ASN A 211 3.62 -2.73 -1.24
N ALA A 212 3.13 -3.07 -0.04
CA ALA A 212 2.66 -2.07 0.91
C ALA A 212 3.74 -1.03 1.29
N SER A 213 5.00 -1.47 1.47
CA SER A 213 6.12 -0.53 1.75
C SER A 213 6.43 0.38 0.57
N VAL A 214 6.40 -0.16 -0.65
CA VAL A 214 6.62 0.60 -1.90
C VAL A 214 5.49 1.62 -2.11
N GLU A 215 4.23 1.19 -1.95
CA GLU A 215 3.06 2.06 -2.08
C GLU A 215 3.08 3.19 -1.06
N PHE A 216 3.43 2.90 0.20
CA PHE A 216 3.55 3.94 1.22
C PHE A 216 4.67 4.92 0.88
N PHE A 217 5.85 4.44 0.50
CA PHE A 217 6.93 5.32 0.07
C PHE A 217 6.51 6.23 -1.10
N ASN A 218 5.96 5.66 -2.18
CA ASN A 218 5.51 6.43 -3.34
C ASN A 218 4.47 7.49 -2.95
N ARG A 219 3.58 7.17 -2.01
CA ARG A 219 2.57 8.11 -1.52
C ARG A 219 3.18 9.23 -0.70
N VAL A 220 4.13 8.94 0.19
CA VAL A 220 4.82 9.95 1.00
C VAL A 220 5.69 10.86 0.14
N ASP A 221 6.38 10.30 -0.86
CA ASP A 221 7.28 11.05 -1.74
C ASP A 221 6.50 12.01 -2.67
N SER A 222 5.33 11.59 -3.15
CA SER A 222 4.49 12.39 -4.04
C SER A 222 3.51 13.33 -3.33
N SER A 223 3.27 13.16 -2.03
CA SER A 223 2.29 13.97 -1.30
C SER A 223 2.85 15.32 -0.85
N THR A 224 1.99 16.34 -0.85
CA THR A 224 2.23 17.64 -0.22
C THR A 224 1.38 17.88 1.03
N LYS A 225 0.54 16.90 1.39
CA LYS A 225 -0.28 16.90 2.61
C LYS A 225 -0.76 15.49 2.90
N MET A 226 -0.42 14.99 4.08
CA MET A 226 -0.77 13.64 4.50
C MET A 226 -1.15 13.57 5.97
N PHE A 227 -0.45 14.31 6.83
CA PHE A 227 -0.73 14.30 8.27
C PHE A 227 -0.97 15.70 8.79
N SER A 228 -1.89 15.83 9.74
CA SER A 228 -2.13 17.07 10.49
C SER A 228 -1.50 16.97 11.87
N ILE A 229 -0.81 18.02 12.28
CA ILE A 229 -0.18 18.15 13.61
C ILE A 229 -0.66 19.45 14.25
N SER A 230 -1.10 19.40 15.49
CA SER A 230 -1.44 20.57 16.29
C SER A 230 -0.17 21.17 16.90
N VAL A 231 -0.12 22.50 16.99
CA VAL A 231 1.00 23.21 17.59
C VAL A 231 0.58 23.95 18.86
N ALA A 232 1.43 23.92 19.88
CA ALA A 232 1.26 24.65 21.15
C ALA A 232 2.59 25.25 21.62
N TYR A 233 2.55 26.21 22.55
CA TYR A 233 3.76 26.72 23.20
C TYR A 233 4.25 25.76 24.28
N GLY A 234 5.50 25.33 24.18
CA GLY A 234 6.25 24.77 25.32
C GLY A 234 7.09 25.84 26.01
N GLU A 235 7.94 25.41 26.94
CA GLU A 235 8.81 26.31 27.73
C GLU A 235 9.78 27.12 26.87
N LYS A 236 10.39 26.51 25.84
CA LYS A 236 11.41 27.15 24.99
C LYS A 236 11.12 27.07 23.51
N THR A 237 10.44 26.03 23.05
CA THR A 237 10.12 25.81 21.62
C THR A 237 8.64 25.50 21.46
N MET A 238 8.16 25.49 20.22
CA MET A 238 6.84 24.96 19.92
C MET A 238 6.82 23.45 20.22
N VAL A 239 5.69 22.96 20.72
CA VAL A 239 5.46 21.55 20.97
C VAL A 239 4.40 21.06 19.99
N PHE A 240 4.64 19.87 19.44
CA PHE A 240 3.75 19.21 18.50
C PHE A 240 2.94 18.11 19.16
N ASP A 241 1.66 18.08 18.82
CA ASP A 241 0.75 16.99 19.13
C ASP A 241 0.08 16.52 17.83
N PRO A 242 0.45 15.36 17.28
CA PRO A 242 1.39 14.37 17.83
C PRO A 242 2.87 14.74 17.67
N SER A 243 3.72 14.24 18.57
CA SER A 243 5.17 14.45 18.56
C SER A 243 5.88 13.55 17.53
N LEU A 244 7.12 13.91 17.18
CA LEU A 244 7.96 13.09 16.28
C LEU A 244 8.11 11.64 16.78
N ASP A 245 8.31 11.45 18.08
CA ASP A 245 8.47 10.11 18.66
C ASP A 245 7.20 9.27 18.49
N GLN A 246 6.02 9.88 18.66
CA GLN A 246 4.74 9.20 18.43
C GLN A 246 4.58 8.77 16.97
N PHE A 247 5.03 9.59 16.00
CA PHE A 247 5.06 9.17 14.60
C PHE A 247 6.00 7.98 14.36
N LEU A 248 7.21 8.01 14.91
CA LEU A 248 8.19 6.94 14.75
C LEU A 248 7.74 5.63 15.40
N GLU A 249 7.09 5.71 16.56
CA GLU A 249 6.48 4.57 17.24
C GLU A 249 5.34 3.98 16.41
N MET A 250 4.44 4.83 15.90
CA MET A 250 3.34 4.40 15.02
C MET A 250 3.87 3.67 13.78
N LEU A 251 4.90 4.21 13.11
CA LEU A 251 5.49 3.56 11.93
C LEU A 251 6.11 2.20 12.28
N THR A 252 6.79 2.11 13.42
CA THR A 252 7.38 0.85 13.89
C THR A 252 6.29 -0.19 14.15
N LYS A 253 5.22 0.22 14.83
CA LYS A 253 4.03 -0.60 15.09
C LYS A 253 3.35 -1.02 13.79
N LEU A 254 3.18 -0.11 12.82
CA LEU A 254 2.57 -0.38 11.53
C LEU A 254 3.26 -1.53 10.80
N TRP A 255 4.59 -1.46 10.64
CA TRP A 255 5.36 -2.47 9.94
C TRP A 255 5.37 -3.80 10.69
N ARG A 256 5.58 -3.76 12.01
CA ARG A 256 5.53 -4.96 12.86
C ARG A 256 4.16 -5.66 12.75
N SER A 257 3.06 -4.93 12.88
CA SER A 257 1.72 -5.50 12.74
C SER A 257 1.46 -6.05 11.34
N SER A 258 1.96 -5.40 10.30
CA SER A 258 1.80 -5.88 8.92
C SER A 258 2.54 -7.20 8.68
N VAL A 259 3.76 -7.33 9.22
CA VAL A 259 4.53 -8.58 9.20
C VAL A 259 3.83 -9.68 10.00
N GLN A 260 3.26 -9.34 11.16
CA GLN A 260 2.55 -10.32 12.01
C GLN A 260 1.32 -10.92 11.33
N VAL A 261 0.54 -10.12 10.58
CA VAL A 261 -0.63 -10.62 9.84
C VAL A 261 -0.24 -11.70 8.84
N VAL A 262 0.81 -11.47 8.05
CA VAL A 262 1.25 -12.44 7.04
C VAL A 262 1.99 -13.63 7.68
N ASN A 263 2.72 -13.42 8.77
CA ASN A 263 3.43 -14.48 9.48
C ASN A 263 2.48 -15.40 10.28
N GLY A 264 1.26 -14.94 10.58
CA GLY A 264 0.22 -15.75 11.21
C GLY A 264 -0.32 -16.87 10.32
N ILE A 265 -0.11 -16.80 9.01
CA ILE A 265 -0.56 -17.84 8.07
C ILE A 265 0.40 -19.03 8.12
N LEU A 266 -0.12 -20.21 8.49
CA LEU A 266 0.68 -21.42 8.60
C LEU A 266 1.21 -21.88 7.24
N SER A 267 2.46 -22.35 7.22
CA SER A 267 3.03 -23.04 6.07
C SER A 267 2.32 -24.37 5.84
N LEU A 268 2.10 -24.74 4.58
CA LEU A 268 1.59 -26.06 4.20
C LEU A 268 2.55 -27.15 4.68
N LEU A 269 3.86 -26.87 4.71
CA LEU A 269 4.87 -27.82 5.18
C LEU A 269 4.78 -28.11 6.68
N SER A 270 4.04 -27.28 7.44
CA SER A 270 3.76 -27.54 8.86
C SER A 270 2.64 -28.58 9.06
N SER A 271 1.83 -28.85 8.04
CA SER A 271 0.73 -29.82 8.15
C SER A 271 1.23 -31.26 8.09
N PRO A 272 0.94 -32.11 9.09
CA PRO A 272 1.33 -33.52 9.10
C PRO A 272 0.83 -34.29 7.87
N HIS A 273 -0.29 -33.84 7.29
CA HIS A 273 -0.89 -34.44 6.11
C HIS A 273 0.04 -34.41 4.89
N TYR A 274 0.83 -33.35 4.73
CA TYR A 274 1.74 -33.21 3.60
C TYR A 274 3.17 -33.68 3.90
N VAL A 275 3.60 -33.64 5.17
CA VAL A 275 4.92 -34.12 5.61
C VAL A 275 5.17 -35.57 5.20
N LYS A 276 4.13 -36.42 5.21
CA LYS A 276 4.21 -37.83 4.80
C LYS A 276 4.68 -38.05 3.35
N HIS A 277 4.55 -37.04 2.49
CA HIS A 277 4.95 -37.09 1.08
C HIS A 277 6.35 -36.50 0.83
N LEU A 278 7.03 -35.96 1.85
CA LEU A 278 8.34 -35.34 1.72
C LEU A 278 9.46 -36.40 1.80
N SER A 279 10.28 -36.50 0.75
CA SER A 279 11.30 -37.56 0.63
C SER A 279 12.57 -37.36 1.49
N SER A 280 12.72 -36.22 2.19
CA SER A 280 13.87 -35.93 3.04
C SER A 280 13.50 -34.88 4.07
N SER A 281 14.06 -35.01 5.29
CA SER A 281 13.98 -34.03 6.38
C SER A 281 14.31 -32.64 5.81
N THR A 282 13.26 -31.83 5.65
CA THR A 282 13.40 -30.45 5.20
C THR A 282 14.11 -29.69 6.31
N GLY A 283 15.20 -29.02 5.99
CA GLY A 283 15.82 -28.06 6.89
C GLY A 283 14.80 -27.04 7.40
N SER A 284 15.12 -26.38 8.52
CA SER A 284 14.30 -25.35 9.16
C SER A 284 13.54 -24.51 8.13
N THR A 285 12.21 -24.57 8.20
CA THR A 285 11.33 -23.70 7.41
C THR A 285 11.57 -22.26 7.85
N GLN A 286 12.02 -21.42 6.92
CA GLN A 286 12.15 -19.99 7.19
C GLN A 286 10.76 -19.37 7.24
N THR A 287 10.48 -18.58 8.26
CA THR A 287 9.23 -17.85 8.40
C THR A 287 9.20 -16.63 7.46
N VAL A 288 8.01 -16.16 7.10
CA VAL A 288 7.82 -14.92 6.32
C VAL A 288 8.55 -13.76 6.98
N GLU A 289 8.45 -13.65 8.31
CA GLU A 289 9.14 -12.64 9.11
C GLU A 289 10.66 -12.68 8.93
N SER A 290 11.27 -13.88 9.00
CA SER A 290 12.71 -14.05 8.80
C SER A 290 13.15 -13.63 7.39
N ILE A 291 12.34 -13.92 6.37
CA ILE A 291 12.64 -13.53 4.98
C ILE A 291 12.56 -12.00 4.83
N LEU A 292 11.52 -11.38 5.40
CA LEU A 292 11.33 -9.92 5.34
C LEU A 292 12.44 -9.17 6.07
N HIS A 293 12.92 -9.66 7.21
CA HIS A 293 14.02 -9.04 7.95
C HIS A 293 15.31 -8.89 7.11
N HIS A 294 15.56 -9.82 6.18
CA HIS A 294 16.72 -9.80 5.29
C HIS A 294 16.39 -9.21 3.91
N ASN A 295 15.14 -8.80 3.68
CA ASN A 295 14.72 -8.29 2.39
C ASN A 295 15.19 -6.84 2.20
N ARG A 296 16.05 -6.64 1.20
CA ARG A 296 16.64 -5.32 0.90
C ARG A 296 15.60 -4.27 0.50
N GLN A 297 14.57 -4.64 -0.26
CA GLN A 297 13.56 -3.68 -0.72
C GLN A 297 12.69 -3.22 0.44
N PHE A 298 12.19 -4.16 1.24
CA PHE A 298 11.41 -3.85 2.44
C PHE A 298 12.19 -2.94 3.39
N ASN A 299 13.43 -3.30 3.72
CA ASN A 299 14.28 -2.50 4.61
C ASN A 299 14.57 -1.11 4.03
N HIS A 300 14.80 -1.02 2.72
CA HIS A 300 15.03 0.26 2.05
C HIS A 300 13.81 1.18 2.11
N TYR A 301 12.62 0.71 1.71
CA TYR A 301 11.43 1.56 1.66
C TYR A 301 10.89 1.92 3.04
N THR A 302 10.97 1.01 4.02
CA THR A 302 10.57 1.32 5.40
C THR A 302 11.51 2.35 6.05
N ALA A 303 12.82 2.26 5.79
CA ALA A 303 13.78 3.28 6.22
C ALA A 303 13.56 4.62 5.50
N ALA A 304 13.30 4.61 4.19
CA ALA A 304 13.07 5.83 3.41
C ALA A 304 11.79 6.57 3.86
N VAL A 305 10.70 5.85 4.13
CA VAL A 305 9.47 6.44 4.72
C VAL A 305 9.77 7.08 6.07
N ARG A 306 10.52 6.38 6.93
CA ARG A 306 10.91 6.90 8.25
C ARG A 306 11.74 8.17 8.14
N GLU A 307 12.76 8.18 7.28
CA GLU A 307 13.65 9.33 7.07
C GLU A 307 12.90 10.54 6.52
N LYS A 308 11.98 10.31 5.57
CA LYS A 308 11.17 11.39 4.99
C LYS A 308 10.23 12.01 6.01
N ILE A 309 9.52 11.20 6.82
CA ILE A 309 8.65 11.69 7.89
C ILE A 309 9.46 12.46 8.95
N PHE A 310 10.62 11.92 9.35
CA PHE A 310 11.52 12.58 10.28
C PHE A 310 11.95 13.96 9.78
N THR A 311 12.36 14.04 8.51
CA THR A 311 12.83 15.27 7.87
C THR A 311 11.71 16.30 7.78
N ASP A 312 10.53 15.90 7.34
CA ASP A 312 9.39 16.82 7.18
C ASP A 312 8.88 17.35 8.52
N ILE A 313 8.81 16.52 9.57
CA ILE A 313 8.43 16.97 10.93
C ILE A 313 9.51 17.90 11.50
N THR A 314 10.79 17.59 11.32
CA THR A 314 11.89 18.46 11.76
C THR A 314 11.86 19.82 11.06
N ASN A 315 11.54 19.83 9.77
CA ASN A 315 11.36 21.06 9.00
C ASN A 315 10.12 21.83 9.45
N ALA A 316 9.02 21.14 9.76
CA ALA A 316 7.81 21.74 10.32
C ALA A 316 8.09 22.37 11.69
N GLN A 317 8.95 21.76 12.52
CA GLN A 317 9.37 22.30 13.81
C GLN A 317 10.14 23.61 13.62
N LYS A 318 11.18 23.62 12.79
CA LYS A 318 11.96 24.83 12.48
C LYS A 318 11.08 25.95 11.90
N PHE A 319 10.11 25.58 11.07
CA PHE A 319 9.13 26.53 10.54
C PHE A 319 8.26 27.10 11.67
N SER A 320 7.69 26.24 12.51
CA SER A 320 6.81 26.64 13.61
C SER A 320 7.51 27.53 14.63
N ASP A 321 8.74 27.18 15.01
CA ASP A 321 9.58 27.98 15.93
C ASP A 321 9.94 29.36 15.37
N LYS A 322 9.87 29.57 14.05
CA LYS A 322 10.10 30.89 13.46
C LYS A 322 8.81 31.68 13.28
N HIS A 323 7.73 31.00 12.88
CA HIS A 323 6.48 31.63 12.46
C HIS A 323 5.52 31.89 13.62
N PHE A 324 5.43 30.97 14.59
CA PHE A 324 4.52 31.12 15.73
C PHE A 324 5.15 31.82 16.92
N GLU A 325 6.48 31.77 17.06
CA GLU A 325 7.22 32.46 18.13
C GLU A 325 6.94 33.97 18.20
N LEU A 326 6.62 34.60 17.07
CA LEU A 326 6.22 36.01 17.00
C LEU A 326 5.01 36.34 17.90
N PHE A 327 4.13 35.36 18.14
CA PHE A 327 2.95 35.52 18.97
C PHE A 327 3.17 35.06 20.42
N ARG A 328 4.37 34.54 20.78
CA ARG A 328 4.68 34.08 22.14
C ARG A 328 4.54 35.21 23.15
N ARG A 329 4.85 36.45 22.76
CA ARG A 329 4.64 37.65 23.60
C ARG A 329 3.20 37.84 24.07
N ILE A 330 2.21 37.37 23.29
CA ILE A 330 0.79 37.43 23.65
C ILE A 330 0.46 36.35 24.67
N HIS A 331 0.99 35.15 24.45
CA HIS A 331 0.87 34.02 25.38
C HIS A 331 1.46 34.35 26.75
N ASP A 332 2.70 34.84 26.77
CA ASP A 332 3.41 35.15 28.02
C ASP A 332 2.74 36.31 28.77
N TYR A 333 2.21 37.30 28.03
CA TYR A 333 1.39 38.33 28.64
C TYR A 333 0.13 37.74 29.28
N GLY A 334 -0.60 36.87 28.57
CA GLY A 334 -1.81 36.25 29.08
C GLY A 334 -1.62 35.39 30.34
N ASN A 335 -0.44 34.79 30.51
CA ASN A 335 -0.10 33.99 31.69
C ASN A 335 0.38 34.83 32.88
N ASN A 336 1.05 35.96 32.62
CA ASN A 336 1.63 36.80 33.68
C ASN A 336 0.72 37.97 34.07
N TRP A 337 -0.27 38.32 33.26
CA TRP A 337 -1.13 39.47 33.49
C TRP A 337 -2.30 39.10 34.41
N ASP A 338 -2.33 39.77 35.56
CA ASP A 338 -3.37 39.65 36.58
C ASP A 338 -4.33 40.84 36.51
N GLU A 339 -5.60 40.53 36.21
CA GLU A 339 -6.67 41.52 36.08
C GLU A 339 -7.00 42.22 37.41
N GLU A 340 -7.01 41.48 38.53
CA GLU A 340 -7.38 42.03 39.85
C GLU A 340 -6.27 42.92 40.40
N ALA A 341 -5.02 42.50 40.24
CA ALA A 341 -3.86 43.32 40.58
C ALA A 341 -3.81 44.61 39.74
N TYR A 342 -4.17 44.53 38.45
CA TYR A 342 -4.21 45.72 37.59
C TYR A 342 -5.28 46.72 38.03
N LEU A 343 -6.51 46.25 38.27
CA LEU A 343 -7.64 47.11 38.66
C LEU A 343 -7.47 47.76 40.04
N SER A 344 -6.72 47.13 40.95
CA SER A 344 -6.41 47.68 42.27
C SER A 344 -5.23 48.66 42.28
N SER A 345 -4.41 48.66 41.22
CA SER A 345 -3.31 49.61 41.07
C SER A 345 -3.81 51.03 40.74
N THR A 346 -3.06 52.05 41.18
CA THR A 346 -3.35 53.44 40.77
C THR A 346 -2.68 53.71 39.43
N THR A 347 -3.32 53.28 38.35
CA THR A 347 -2.82 53.50 36.99
C THR A 347 -3.05 54.95 36.56
N SER A 348 -2.00 55.61 36.05
CA SER A 348 -2.14 56.93 35.44
C SER A 348 -2.88 56.84 34.09
N HIS A 349 -3.41 57.98 33.62
CA HIS A 349 -4.07 58.03 32.31
C HIS A 349 -3.10 57.67 31.15
N GLU A 350 -1.84 58.08 31.26
CA GLU A 350 -0.82 57.83 30.23
C GLU A 350 -0.44 56.34 30.15
N GLU A 351 -0.23 55.69 31.30
CA GLU A 351 0.03 54.25 31.37
C GLU A 351 -1.15 53.44 30.82
N LEU A 352 -2.37 53.80 31.19
CA LEU A 352 -3.58 53.13 30.70
C LEU A 352 -3.74 53.26 29.17
N ALA A 353 -3.46 54.45 28.62
CA ALA A 353 -3.50 54.66 27.17
C ALA A 353 -2.44 53.84 26.44
N SER A 354 -1.22 53.73 27.00
CA SER A 354 -0.15 52.89 26.49
C SER A 354 -0.52 51.41 26.49
N ASP A 355 -1.07 50.91 27.61
CA ASP A 355 -1.49 49.52 27.77
C ASP A 355 -2.64 49.15 26.82
N MET A 356 -3.63 50.04 26.67
CA MET A 356 -4.70 49.88 25.69
C MET A 356 -4.16 49.86 24.26
N GLY A 357 -3.12 50.65 23.97
CA GLY A 357 -2.38 50.61 22.70
C GLY A 357 -1.77 49.23 22.44
N ARG A 358 -1.04 48.68 23.43
CA ARG A 358 -0.44 47.34 23.35
C ARG A 358 -1.46 46.24 23.10
N MET A 359 -2.64 46.30 23.74
CA MET A 359 -3.69 45.30 23.48
C MET A 359 -4.25 45.39 22.07
N ARG A 360 -4.37 46.60 21.49
CA ARG A 360 -4.78 46.77 20.09
C ARG A 360 -3.71 46.26 19.12
N GLU A 361 -2.43 46.42 19.44
CA GLU A 361 -1.34 45.82 18.66
C GLU A 361 -1.43 44.29 18.66
N PHE A 362 -1.69 43.68 19.82
CA PHE A 362 -1.90 42.24 19.92
C PHE A 362 -3.08 41.75 19.07
N GLN A 363 -4.20 42.49 19.05
CA GLN A 363 -5.32 42.16 18.16
C GLN A 363 -4.90 42.25 16.68
N ALA A 364 -4.22 43.33 16.29
CA ALA A 364 -3.75 43.53 14.91
C ALA A 364 -2.75 42.46 14.45
N ASP A 365 -1.94 41.91 15.37
CA ASP A 365 -1.07 40.79 15.07
C ASP A 365 -1.85 39.49 14.89
N LEU A 366 -2.80 39.20 15.79
CA LEU A 366 -3.65 38.01 15.68
C LEU A 366 -4.52 38.01 14.42
N ASP A 367 -4.89 39.18 13.90
CA ASP A 367 -5.56 39.30 12.60
C ASP A 367 -4.69 38.79 11.45
N LYS A 368 -3.36 38.97 11.53
CA LYS A 368 -2.38 38.47 10.56
C LYS A 368 -2.05 36.98 10.75
N TYR A 369 -2.54 36.34 11.82
CA TYR A 369 -2.24 34.95 12.13
C TYR A 369 -2.84 33.99 11.10
N LYS A 370 -2.01 33.14 10.50
CA LYS A 370 -2.46 32.08 9.60
C LYS A 370 -2.54 30.74 10.34
N PRO A 371 -3.72 30.11 10.42
CA PRO A 371 -3.89 28.89 11.20
C PRO A 371 -3.36 27.62 10.52
N HIS A 372 -3.19 27.60 9.20
CA HIS A 372 -2.75 26.40 8.48
C HIS A 372 -1.50 26.68 7.67
N HIS A 373 -0.51 25.82 7.83
CA HIS A 373 0.72 25.84 7.05
C HIS A 373 1.07 24.44 6.58
N ASN A 374 1.50 24.31 5.33
CA ASN A 374 1.93 23.03 4.78
C ASN A 374 3.46 23.01 4.71
N VAL A 375 4.07 22.00 5.32
CA VAL A 375 5.52 21.77 5.30
C VAL A 375 5.76 20.31 4.95
N GLY A 376 6.16 20.06 3.70
CA GLY A 376 6.30 18.70 3.18
C GLY A 376 4.96 17.97 3.23
N ILE A 377 4.93 16.78 3.82
CA ILE A 377 3.68 16.02 4.04
C ILE A 377 2.86 16.48 5.27
N ILE A 378 3.38 17.40 6.07
CA ILE A 378 2.79 17.83 7.35
C ILE A 378 1.98 19.11 7.17
N VAL A 379 0.74 19.08 7.65
CA VAL A 379 -0.13 20.25 7.80
C VAL A 379 -0.06 20.66 9.27
N VAL A 380 0.55 21.81 9.55
CA VAL A 380 0.60 22.38 10.89
C VAL A 380 -0.71 23.14 11.13
N ASP A 381 -1.47 22.70 12.14
CA ASP A 381 -2.74 23.28 12.57
C ASP A 381 -2.53 24.11 13.85
N GLY A 382 -2.57 25.43 13.67
CA GLY A 382 -2.50 26.42 14.72
C GLY A 382 -3.85 26.98 15.14
N ARG A 383 -4.99 26.36 14.77
CA ARG A 383 -6.33 26.84 15.18
C ARG A 383 -6.51 26.86 16.68
N THR A 384 -6.17 25.76 17.36
CA THR A 384 -6.27 25.66 18.82
C THR A 384 -5.39 26.68 19.50
N LEU A 385 -4.17 26.89 18.99
CA LEU A 385 -3.26 27.91 19.48
C LEU A 385 -3.86 29.32 19.32
N ARG A 386 -4.37 29.68 18.13
CA ARG A 386 -5.03 30.98 17.92
C ARG A 386 -6.20 31.19 18.87
N ALA A 387 -7.04 30.17 19.03
CA ALA A 387 -8.20 30.21 19.91
C ALA A 387 -7.79 30.45 21.38
N SER A 388 -6.61 29.99 21.82
CA SER A 388 -6.08 30.26 23.15
C SER A 388 -5.54 31.69 23.32
N LEU A 389 -5.02 32.31 22.25
CA LEU A 389 -4.42 33.65 22.29
C LEU A 389 -5.45 34.78 22.15
N GLN A 390 -6.51 34.53 21.40
CA GLN A 390 -7.52 35.55 21.07
C GLN A 390 -8.21 36.20 22.30
N PRO A 391 -8.53 35.45 23.38
CA PRO A 391 -9.13 36.04 24.57
C PRO A 391 -8.19 36.95 25.36
N VAL A 392 -6.86 36.88 25.17
CA VAL A 392 -5.88 37.65 25.96
C VAL A 392 -6.08 39.16 25.80
N PRO A 393 -5.99 39.74 24.57
CA PRO A 393 -6.22 41.17 24.41
C PRO A 393 -7.67 41.58 24.66
N GLU A 394 -8.65 40.69 24.45
CA GLU A 394 -10.06 40.98 24.72
C GLU A 394 -10.31 41.19 26.22
N ARG A 395 -9.78 40.30 27.07
CA ARG A 395 -9.83 40.44 28.53
C ARG A 395 -9.06 41.67 29.01
N GLY A 396 -7.84 41.87 28.48
CA GLY A 396 -7.03 43.05 28.79
C GLY A 396 -7.77 44.37 28.52
N LEU A 397 -8.34 44.51 27.31
CA LEU A 397 -9.10 45.71 26.94
C LEU A 397 -10.37 45.88 27.78
N ALA A 398 -11.06 44.80 28.14
CA ALA A 398 -12.26 44.88 28.98
C ALA A 398 -11.92 45.44 30.37
N ALA A 399 -10.86 44.93 31.01
CA ALA A 399 -10.40 45.42 32.31
C ALA A 399 -9.92 46.87 32.24
N MET A 400 -9.14 47.24 31.22
CA MET A 400 -8.65 48.62 31.03
C MET A 400 -9.80 49.61 30.82
N LYS A 401 -10.85 49.23 30.07
CA LYS A 401 -12.07 50.04 29.93
C LYS A 401 -12.79 50.25 31.26
N LYS A 402 -12.83 49.22 32.11
CA LYS A 402 -13.41 49.31 33.46
C LYS A 402 -12.61 50.27 34.34
N ALA A 403 -11.28 50.14 34.36
CA ALA A 403 -10.37 51.05 35.07
C ALA A 403 -10.56 52.51 34.63
N LEU A 404 -10.60 52.76 33.31
CA LEU A 404 -10.84 54.09 32.74
C LEU A 404 -12.17 54.68 33.22
N THR A 405 -13.22 53.87 33.20
CA THR A 405 -14.56 54.28 33.64
C THR A 405 -14.56 54.67 35.11
N ASP A 406 -13.86 53.92 35.96
CA ASP A 406 -13.79 54.19 37.40
C ASP A 406 -12.91 55.40 37.72
N ILE A 407 -11.83 55.64 36.97
CA ILE A 407 -11.02 56.86 37.07
C ILE A 407 -11.85 58.08 36.64
N ALA A 408 -12.56 57.99 35.52
CA ALA A 408 -13.42 59.06 35.02
C ALA A 408 -14.53 59.38 36.03
N ARG A 409 -15.20 58.36 36.58
CA ARG A 409 -16.22 58.53 37.61
C ARG A 409 -15.68 59.24 38.85
N ARG A 410 -14.51 58.82 39.37
CA ARG A 410 -13.86 59.47 40.53
C ARG A 410 -13.49 60.93 40.25
N LYS A 411 -12.91 61.23 39.09
CA LYS A 411 -12.57 62.61 38.71
C LYS A 411 -13.82 63.49 38.57
N CYS A 412 -14.86 63.02 37.89
CA CYS A 412 -16.12 63.74 37.78
C CYS A 412 -16.75 63.99 39.14
N GLN A 413 -16.74 63.00 40.03
CA GLN A 413 -17.26 63.15 41.39
C GLN A 413 -16.45 64.16 42.22
N GLY A 414 -15.13 64.14 42.11
CA GLY A 414 -14.27 65.12 42.79
C GLY A 414 -14.50 66.55 42.26
N VAL A 415 -14.66 66.72 40.95
CA VAL A 415 -15.00 68.01 40.34
C VAL A 415 -16.39 68.48 40.77
N LEU A 416 -17.39 67.61 40.77
CA LEU A 416 -18.74 67.92 41.26
C LEU A 416 -18.71 68.35 42.74
N GLN A 417 -17.97 67.65 43.59
CA GLN A 417 -17.82 68.02 45.00
C GLN A 417 -17.15 69.39 45.18
N ARG A 418 -16.15 69.72 44.35
CA ARG A 418 -15.53 71.05 44.34
C ARG A 418 -16.52 72.14 43.93
N PHE A 419 -17.30 71.90 42.88
CA PHE A 419 -18.36 72.84 42.46
C PHE A 419 -19.45 72.98 43.51
N ASP A 420 -19.89 71.88 44.14
CA ASP A 420 -20.88 71.92 45.22
C ASP A 420 -20.34 72.68 46.43
N HIS A 421 -19.06 72.51 46.77
CA HIS A 421 -18.42 73.25 47.85
C HIS A 421 -18.30 74.75 47.51
N ALA A 422 -17.84 75.09 46.30
CA ALA A 422 -17.77 76.47 45.83
C ALA A 422 -19.15 77.13 45.80
N ASN A 423 -20.19 76.40 45.35
CA ASN A 423 -21.57 76.88 45.37
C ASN A 423 -22.08 77.12 46.79
N LYS A 424 -21.77 76.23 47.75
CA LYS A 424 -22.12 76.44 49.16
C LYS A 424 -21.43 77.68 49.75
N ILE A 425 -20.14 77.87 49.47
CA ILE A 425 -19.42 79.09 49.86
C ILE A 425 -20.09 80.32 49.23
N LEU A 426 -20.46 80.25 47.95
CA LEU A 426 -21.18 81.32 47.22
C LEU A 426 -22.56 81.65 47.81
N ASP A 427 -23.26 80.66 48.35
CA ASP A 427 -24.57 80.81 48.99
C ASP A 427 -24.48 81.40 50.41
N GLU A 428 -23.37 81.18 51.14
CA GLU A 428 -23.07 81.77 52.46
C GLU A 428 -22.66 83.25 52.37
N ARG A 429 -23.53 84.10 51.81
CA ARG A 429 -23.24 85.53 51.60
C ARG A 429 -22.96 86.28 52.92
N PRO A 430 -21.81 86.98 53.05
CA PRO A 430 -21.52 87.79 54.22
C PRO A 430 -22.51 88.94 54.41
N LYS A 431 -22.95 89.18 55.65
CA LYS A 431 -23.93 90.23 55.99
C LYS A 431 -23.32 91.61 56.24
N SER A 432 -21.99 91.74 56.28
CA SER A 432 -21.29 93.01 56.49
C SER A 432 -20.38 93.37 55.31
N LEU A 433 -20.26 94.67 55.03
CA LEU A 433 -19.49 95.22 53.89
C LEU A 433 -18.00 94.88 53.93
N THR A 434 -17.38 94.87 55.12
CA THR A 434 -15.98 94.45 55.30
C THR A 434 -15.79 92.96 55.04
N ALA A 435 -16.68 92.11 55.55
CA ALA A 435 -16.61 90.67 55.31
C ALA A 435 -16.88 90.30 53.84
N TYR A 436 -17.69 91.09 53.13
CA TYR A 436 -17.92 90.92 51.70
C TYR A 436 -16.68 91.29 50.86
N ALA A 437 -15.93 92.33 51.25
CA ALA A 437 -14.71 92.75 50.55
C ALA A 437 -13.56 91.73 50.67
N ASP A 438 -13.46 91.01 51.80
CA ASP A 438 -12.49 89.93 51.99
C ASP A 438 -12.95 88.63 51.29
N TYR A 439 -14.24 88.33 51.35
CA TYR A 439 -14.87 87.17 50.68
C TYR A 439 -14.72 87.18 49.14
N VAL A 440 -14.67 88.35 48.51
CA VAL A 440 -14.46 88.49 47.05
C VAL A 440 -12.97 88.42 46.67
N LYS A 441 -12.03 88.61 47.60
CA LYS A 441 -10.58 88.51 47.35
C LYS A 441 -10.05 87.08 47.39
N ASP A 442 -10.69 86.20 48.16
CA ASP A 442 -10.24 84.82 48.41
C ASP A 442 -10.52 83.75 47.31
N PRO A 443 -11.40 83.93 46.29
CA PRO A 443 -11.70 82.84 45.36
C PRO A 443 -10.65 82.58 44.26
N SER A 444 -9.56 83.34 44.17
CA SER A 444 -8.60 83.26 43.03
C SER A 444 -7.22 82.67 43.34
N ASP A 445 -6.90 82.31 44.59
CA ASP A 445 -5.53 81.91 44.98
C ASP A 445 -5.29 80.40 45.16
N THR A 446 -6.13 79.55 44.57
CA THR A 446 -5.90 78.09 44.56
C THR A 446 -6.04 77.48 43.17
N ASP A 447 -5.03 77.74 42.33
CA ASP A 447 -4.71 76.92 41.14
C ASP A 447 -3.80 75.75 41.53
#